data_AF-A0A349L3K1-F1
#
_entry.id   AF-A0A349L3K1-F1
#
_cell.length_a   1.000
_cell.length_b   1.000
_cell.length_c   1.000
_cell.angle_alpha   90.00
_cell.angle_beta   90.00
_cell.angle_gamma   90.00
#
_symmetry.space_group_name_H-M   'P 1'
#
loop_
_entity.id
_entity.type
_entity.pdbx_description
1 polymer ?
#
loop_
_entity_poly.entity_id
_entity_poly.type
_entity_poly.pdbx_seq_one_letter_code
_entity_poly.pdbx_strand_id
1 'polypeptide(L)'
;MKDFSLSALVAGFLAVFISFAGPVAIVFQAARLAGLSNELTSSWIWAIGMGSGSAGLLLSYRLKMPIIAAWSTPGAALLVVSLPTIGIHQAVGAYIVAALLVLALGLSGAFQTLIRHIPKGIVAAMLAGVLFNFGVQAFVAIQSSPALVLCVLLAFLLGKRLAPRYATALAVALGAALVLGRGDNHLAQVALSVARPVFIAPEWSWH
;
A
#
# COMPACT_ATOMS: atom_id res chain seq x y z
N MET A 1 -6.74 -2.03 -31.59
CA MET A 1 -7.60 -2.64 -30.55
C MET A 1 -7.41 -4.17 -30.46
N LYS A 2 -6.19 -4.69 -30.72
CA LYS A 2 -5.87 -6.14 -30.61
C LYS A 2 -5.29 -6.53 -29.24
N ASP A 3 -5.04 -5.55 -28.37
CA ASP A 3 -4.38 -5.74 -27.06
C ASP A 3 -5.37 -5.96 -25.90
N PHE A 4 -6.68 -5.84 -26.15
CA PHE A 4 -7.73 -6.05 -25.18
C PHE A 4 -8.08 -7.54 -25.09
N SER A 5 -7.21 -8.33 -24.47
CA SER A 5 -7.50 -9.73 -24.15
C SER A 5 -8.09 -9.84 -22.74
N LEU A 6 -9.00 -10.80 -22.53
CA LEU A 6 -9.52 -11.14 -21.19
C LEU A 6 -8.37 -11.40 -20.20
N SER A 7 -7.28 -12.01 -20.68
CA SER A 7 -6.06 -12.26 -19.89
C SER A 7 -5.37 -10.97 -19.43
N ALA A 8 -5.33 -9.94 -20.27
CA ALA A 8 -4.75 -8.63 -19.93
C ALA A 8 -5.61 -7.88 -18.91
N LEU A 9 -6.95 -7.96 -19.04
CA LEU A 9 -7.87 -7.38 -18.07
C LEU A 9 -7.74 -8.06 -16.70
N VAL A 10 -7.69 -9.39 -16.67
CA VAL A 10 -7.47 -10.16 -15.43
C VAL A 10 -6.08 -9.89 -14.84
N ALA A 11 -5.03 -9.77 -15.68
CA ALA A 11 -3.69 -9.39 -15.22
C ALA A 11 -3.68 -8.01 -14.56
N GLY A 12 -4.29 -7.02 -15.19
CA GLY A 12 -4.40 -5.66 -14.65
C GLY A 12 -5.18 -5.63 -13.35
N PHE A 13 -6.33 -6.31 -13.31
CA PHE A 13 -7.13 -6.43 -12.09
C PHE A 13 -6.32 -7.07 -10.94
N LEU A 14 -5.66 -8.20 -11.21
CA LEU A 14 -4.83 -8.86 -10.20
C LEU A 14 -3.66 -7.98 -9.76
N ALA A 15 -3.02 -7.25 -10.67
CA ALA A 15 -1.93 -6.35 -10.32
C ALA A 15 -2.40 -5.24 -9.36
N VAL A 16 -3.57 -4.65 -9.62
CA VAL A 16 -4.18 -3.65 -8.73
C VAL A 16 -4.58 -4.29 -7.40
N PHE A 17 -5.28 -5.43 -7.45
CA PHE A 17 -5.72 -6.16 -6.26
C PHE A 17 -4.56 -6.50 -5.33
N ILE A 18 -3.48 -7.07 -5.88
CA ILE A 18 -2.27 -7.42 -5.14
C ILE A 18 -1.58 -6.17 -4.60
N SER A 19 -1.55 -5.09 -5.39
CA SER A 19 -0.97 -3.81 -4.95
C SER A 19 -1.71 -3.24 -3.74
N PHE A 20 -3.03 -3.41 -3.64
CA PHE A 20 -3.81 -2.96 -2.48
C PHE A 20 -3.80 -3.94 -1.31
N ALA A 21 -3.82 -5.25 -1.56
CA ALA A 21 -4.09 -6.28 -0.55
C ALA A 21 -3.20 -6.20 0.72
N GLY A 22 -1.92 -5.89 0.56
CA GLY A 22 -1.00 -5.73 1.69
C GLY A 22 -0.87 -4.29 2.17
N PRO A 23 -0.33 -3.38 1.34
CA PRO A 23 0.04 -2.04 1.77
C PRO A 23 -1.13 -1.17 2.28
N VAL A 24 -2.36 -1.38 1.80
CA VAL A 24 -3.50 -0.56 2.25
C VAL A 24 -3.81 -0.78 3.73
N ALA A 25 -3.54 -1.99 4.27
CA ALA A 25 -3.74 -2.30 5.68
C ALA A 25 -2.88 -1.41 6.60
N ILE A 26 -1.68 -1.05 6.13
CA ILE A 26 -0.76 -0.15 6.84
C ILE A 26 -1.34 1.26 6.93
N VAL A 27 -1.98 1.72 5.85
CA VAL A 27 -2.65 3.03 5.82
C VAL A 27 -3.81 3.06 6.81
N PHE A 28 -4.64 2.02 6.83
CA PHE A 28 -5.70 1.87 7.82
C PHE A 28 -5.16 1.84 9.25
N GLN A 29 -4.06 1.12 9.48
CA GLN A 29 -3.42 1.04 10.79
C GLN A 29 -2.88 2.39 11.24
N ALA A 30 -2.15 3.11 10.38
CA ALA A 30 -1.65 4.45 10.66
C ALA A 30 -2.79 5.44 10.95
N ALA A 31 -3.84 5.43 10.12
CA ALA A 31 -5.01 6.28 10.30
C ALA A 31 -5.72 6.00 11.63
N ARG A 32 -5.91 4.73 11.99
CA ARG A 32 -6.53 4.32 13.25
C ARG A 32 -5.69 4.75 14.46
N LEU A 33 -4.37 4.54 14.42
CA LEU A 33 -3.48 4.94 15.51
C LEU A 33 -3.40 6.46 15.68
N ALA A 34 -3.54 7.22 14.59
CA ALA A 34 -3.59 8.68 14.61
C ALA A 34 -5.00 9.24 14.87
N GLY A 35 -6.01 8.39 15.10
CA GLY A 35 -7.38 8.82 15.37
C GLY A 35 -8.05 9.55 14.20
N LEU A 36 -7.63 9.29 12.95
CA LEU A 36 -8.23 9.94 11.78
C LEU A 36 -9.67 9.48 11.55
N SER A 37 -10.50 10.38 11.04
CA SER A 37 -11.87 10.04 10.65
C SER A 37 -11.90 9.06 9.47
N ASN A 38 -13.01 8.33 9.34
CA ASN A 38 -13.25 7.45 8.20
C ASN A 38 -13.24 8.22 6.86
N GLU A 39 -13.68 9.48 6.88
CA GLU A 39 -13.68 10.37 5.72
C GLU A 39 -12.25 10.69 5.26
N LEU A 40 -11.36 11.08 6.17
CA LEU A 40 -9.95 11.35 5.85
C LEU A 40 -9.23 10.07 5.40
N THR A 41 -9.50 8.94 6.04
CA THR A 41 -8.93 7.64 5.66
C THR A 41 -9.37 7.24 4.25
N SER A 42 -10.66 7.40 3.93
CA SER A 42 -11.21 7.15 2.60
C SER A 42 -10.60 8.08 1.54
N SER A 43 -10.48 9.38 1.85
CA SER A 43 -9.82 10.37 0.99
C SER A 43 -8.35 10.02 0.73
N TRP A 44 -7.62 9.54 1.75
CA TRP A 44 -6.22 9.14 1.59
C TRP A 44 -6.08 7.92 0.66
N ILE A 45 -6.89 6.89 0.84
CA ILE A 45 -6.89 5.71 -0.03
C ILE A 45 -7.29 6.09 -1.46
N TRP A 46 -8.29 6.97 -1.61
CA TRP A 46 -8.69 7.53 -2.90
C TRP A 46 -7.52 8.25 -3.57
N ALA A 47 -6.78 9.09 -2.83
CA ALA A 47 -5.64 9.83 -3.35
C ALA A 47 -4.49 8.91 -3.78
N ILE A 48 -4.23 7.82 -3.03
CA ILE A 48 -3.25 6.81 -3.43
C ILE A 48 -3.68 6.16 -4.74
N GLY A 49 -4.94 5.69 -4.84
CA GLY A 49 -5.43 5.00 -6.02
C GLY A 49 -5.48 5.88 -7.26
N MET A 50 -6.09 7.07 -7.14
CA MET A 50 -6.20 8.02 -8.24
C MET A 50 -4.85 8.63 -8.60
N GLY A 51 -3.99 8.94 -7.62
CA GLY A 51 -2.67 9.49 -7.85
C GLY A 51 -1.75 8.50 -8.58
N SER A 52 -1.64 7.27 -8.09
CA SER A 52 -0.83 6.23 -8.73
C SER A 52 -1.40 5.79 -10.09
N GLY A 53 -2.73 5.60 -10.18
CA GLY A 53 -3.40 5.21 -11.41
C GLY A 53 -3.26 6.26 -12.51
N SER A 54 -3.52 7.53 -12.21
CA SER A 54 -3.40 8.62 -13.18
C SER A 54 -1.95 8.89 -13.58
N ALA A 55 -1.00 8.87 -12.64
CA ALA A 55 0.42 9.04 -12.95
C ALA A 55 0.95 7.89 -13.83
N GLY A 56 0.62 6.64 -13.47
CA GLY A 56 0.99 5.46 -14.26
C GLY A 56 0.40 5.52 -15.67
N LEU A 57 -0.88 5.88 -15.79
CA LEU A 57 -1.55 6.01 -17.09
C LEU A 57 -0.95 7.14 -17.93
N LEU A 58 -0.74 8.31 -17.35
CA LEU A 58 -0.18 9.47 -18.05
C LEU A 58 1.25 9.20 -18.54
N LEU A 59 2.10 8.66 -17.68
CA LEU A 59 3.48 8.32 -18.03
C LEU A 59 3.52 7.20 -19.05
N SER A 60 2.68 6.17 -18.90
CA SER A 60 2.61 5.09 -19.86
C SER A 60 2.18 5.55 -21.24
N TYR A 61 1.19 6.46 -21.29
CA TYR A 61 0.71 7.05 -22.54
C TYR A 61 1.78 7.93 -23.20
N ARG A 62 2.44 8.80 -22.43
CA ARG A 62 3.47 9.73 -22.96
C ARG A 62 4.74 9.02 -23.40
N LEU A 63 5.23 8.07 -22.61
CA LEU A 63 6.49 7.37 -22.85
C LEU A 63 6.30 6.11 -23.71
N LYS A 64 5.06 5.72 -24.01
CA LYS A 64 4.71 4.49 -24.75
C LYS A 64 5.33 3.23 -24.15
N MET A 65 5.49 3.19 -22.83
CA MET A 65 6.02 2.06 -22.05
C MET A 65 5.04 1.72 -20.93
N PRO A 66 4.91 0.45 -20.50
CA PRO A 66 4.05 0.08 -19.38
C PRO A 66 4.69 0.53 -18.05
N ILE A 67 4.32 1.73 -17.58
CA ILE A 67 4.83 2.32 -16.34
C ILE A 67 3.80 2.15 -15.24
N ILE A 68 4.20 1.43 -14.19
CA ILE A 68 3.40 1.27 -12.97
C ILE A 68 3.93 2.29 -11.96
N ALA A 69 3.15 3.32 -11.67
CA ALA A 69 3.45 4.20 -10.56
C ALA A 69 3.07 3.52 -9.24
N ALA A 70 4.05 3.30 -8.38
CA ALA A 70 3.84 2.74 -7.05
C ALA A 70 3.84 3.86 -5.99
N TRP A 71 3.25 3.59 -4.84
CA TRP A 71 3.37 4.45 -3.65
C TRP A 71 4.45 3.93 -2.71
N SER A 72 4.86 4.77 -1.76
CA SER A 72 5.90 4.43 -0.78
C SER A 72 5.32 3.62 0.39
N THR A 73 5.36 2.29 0.30
CA THR A 73 5.01 1.40 1.42
C THR A 73 5.89 1.65 2.66
N PRO A 74 7.22 1.82 2.56
CA PRO A 74 8.05 2.17 3.72
C PRO A 74 7.68 3.52 4.33
N GLY A 75 7.26 4.50 3.51
CA GLY A 75 6.76 5.79 4.01
C GLY A 75 5.46 5.63 4.81
N ALA A 76 4.50 4.83 4.31
CA ALA A 76 3.28 4.52 5.05
C ALA A 76 3.58 3.80 6.38
N ALA A 77 4.56 2.88 6.38
CA ALA A 77 5.00 2.20 7.60
C ALA A 77 5.62 3.17 8.62
N LEU A 78 6.41 4.16 8.18
CA LEU A 78 6.95 5.22 9.04
C LEU A 78 5.82 6.04 9.71
N LEU A 79 4.75 6.32 8.96
CA LEU A 79 3.59 7.03 9.48
C LEU A 79 2.83 6.26 10.56
N VAL A 80 2.86 4.92 10.57
CA VAL A 80 2.23 4.12 11.66
C VAL A 80 2.77 4.56 13.02
N VAL A 81 4.06 4.89 13.09
CA VAL A 81 4.74 5.29 14.33
C VAL A 81 4.73 6.81 14.52
N SER A 82 4.89 7.57 13.44
CA SER A 82 5.14 9.02 13.52
C SER A 82 3.86 9.85 13.42
N LEU A 83 2.84 9.39 12.69
CA LEU A 83 1.62 10.17 12.45
C LEU A 83 0.85 10.56 13.73
N PRO A 84 0.77 9.71 14.78
CA PRO A 84 0.12 10.09 16.03
C PRO A 84 0.82 11.24 16.78
N THR A 85 2.11 11.47 16.53
CA THR A 85 2.88 12.52 17.22
C THR A 85 2.93 13.82 16.43
N ILE A 86 3.08 13.77 15.10
CA ILE A 86 3.23 14.97 14.25
C ILE A 86 1.89 15.47 13.66
N GLY A 87 0.88 14.60 13.56
CA GLY A 87 -0.39 14.91 12.92
C GLY A 87 -0.36 14.89 11.39
N ILE A 88 -1.55 14.84 10.77
CA ILE A 88 -1.70 14.64 9.32
C ILE A 88 -1.25 15.84 8.49
N HIS A 89 -1.40 17.06 8.99
CA HIS A 89 -1.02 18.28 8.26
C HIS A 89 0.50 18.40 8.08
N GLN A 90 1.27 18.13 9.13
CA GLN A 90 2.73 18.11 9.08
C GLN A 90 3.24 16.94 8.24
N ALA A 91 2.59 15.76 8.34
CA ALA A 91 2.90 14.63 7.48
C ALA A 91 2.74 14.98 5.99
N VAL A 92 1.66 15.66 5.59
CA VAL A 92 1.45 16.11 4.20
C VAL A 92 2.57 17.06 3.75
N GLY A 93 2.96 18.02 4.61
CA GLY A 93 4.10 18.92 4.33
C GLY A 93 5.40 18.14 4.09
N ALA A 94 5.73 17.20 4.98
CA ALA A 94 6.91 16.35 4.85
C ALA A 94 6.90 15.52 3.56
N TYR A 95 5.74 14.98 3.17
CA TYR A 95 5.58 14.23 1.91
C TYR A 95 5.79 15.12 0.68
N ILE A 96 5.29 16.37 0.69
CA ILE A 96 5.49 17.32 -0.40
C ILE A 96 6.98 17.63 -0.55
N VAL A 97 7.68 17.92 0.55
CA VAL A 97 9.13 18.19 0.53
C VAL A 97 9.89 16.97 0.04
N ALA A 98 9.59 15.79 0.56
CA ALA A 98 10.21 14.55 0.09
C ALA A 98 9.98 14.33 -1.42
N ALA A 99 8.76 14.54 -1.91
CA ALA A 99 8.43 14.39 -3.33
C ALA A 99 9.17 15.40 -4.21
N LEU A 100 9.30 16.66 -3.77
CA LEU A 100 10.07 17.69 -4.48
C LEU A 100 11.56 17.35 -4.53
N LEU A 101 12.13 16.85 -3.43
CA LEU A 101 13.53 16.41 -3.39
C LEU A 101 13.76 15.21 -4.31
N VAL A 102 12.87 14.19 -4.28
CA VAL A 102 12.95 13.05 -5.18
C VAL A 102 12.83 13.50 -6.64
N LEU A 103 11.92 14.43 -6.95
CA LEU A 103 11.76 14.98 -8.29
C LEU A 103 13.02 15.73 -8.74
N ALA A 104 13.59 16.59 -7.90
CA ALA A 104 14.82 17.31 -8.20
C ALA A 104 16.01 16.36 -8.43
N LEU A 105 16.14 15.31 -7.62
CA LEU A 105 17.17 14.27 -7.79
C LEU A 105 16.96 13.44 -9.06
N GLY A 106 15.70 13.17 -9.41
CA GLY A 106 15.35 12.47 -10.65
C GLY A 106 15.66 13.30 -11.90
N LEU A 107 15.30 14.59 -11.90
CA LEU A 107 15.52 15.50 -13.02
C LEU A 107 16.99 15.87 -13.21
N SER A 108 17.77 15.96 -12.12
CA SER A 108 19.21 16.24 -12.19
C SER A 108 20.05 15.05 -12.67
N GLY A 109 19.49 13.84 -12.77
CA GLY A 109 20.23 12.60 -13.06
C GLY A 109 21.15 12.15 -11.90
N ALA A 110 21.24 12.93 -10.82
CA ALA A 110 22.08 12.63 -9.66
C ALA A 110 21.64 11.35 -8.93
N PHE A 111 20.37 10.96 -9.05
CA PHE A 111 19.84 9.74 -8.44
C PHE A 111 20.66 8.49 -8.78
N GLN A 112 21.04 8.33 -10.05
CA GLN A 112 21.84 7.17 -10.48
C GLN A 112 23.26 7.18 -9.88
N THR A 113 23.83 8.36 -9.65
CA THR A 113 25.14 8.50 -9.03
C THR A 113 25.05 8.27 -7.52
N LEU A 114 24.02 8.82 -6.86
CA LEU A 114 23.84 8.66 -5.42
C LEU A 114 23.57 7.20 -5.04
N ILE A 115 22.70 6.51 -5.77
CA ILE A 115 22.37 5.10 -5.48
C ILE A 115 23.56 4.17 -5.70
N ARG A 116 24.50 4.51 -6.59
CA ARG A 116 25.75 3.77 -6.79
C ARG A 116 26.70 3.84 -5.60
N HIS A 117 26.60 4.89 -4.77
CA HIS A 117 27.40 5.02 -3.55
C HIS A 117 26.82 4.25 -2.36
N ILE A 118 25.53 3.90 -2.40
CA ILE A 118 24.90 3.13 -1.33
C ILE A 118 25.31 1.66 -1.47
N PRO A 119 26.01 1.07 -0.48
CA PRO A 119 26.36 -0.34 -0.52
C PRO A 119 25.09 -1.19 -0.64
N LYS A 120 25.10 -2.18 -1.54
CA LYS A 120 23.96 -3.10 -1.74
C LYS A 120 23.49 -3.75 -0.43
N GLY A 121 24.41 -3.97 0.51
CA GLY A 121 24.11 -4.50 1.85
C GLY A 121 23.19 -3.59 2.67
N ILE A 122 23.32 -2.26 2.58
CA ILE A 122 22.45 -1.32 3.29
C ILE A 122 21.04 -1.36 2.69
N VAL A 123 20.92 -1.34 1.36
CA VAL A 123 19.62 -1.44 0.68
C VAL A 123 18.91 -2.76 1.05
N ALA A 124 19.64 -3.88 1.04
CA ALA A 124 19.12 -5.17 1.46
C ALA A 124 18.71 -5.17 2.94
N ALA A 125 19.51 -4.58 3.84
CA ALA A 125 19.19 -4.46 5.25
C ALA A 125 17.95 -3.58 5.51
N MET A 126 17.79 -2.49 4.75
CA MET A 126 16.59 -1.64 4.82
C MET A 126 15.34 -2.40 4.40
N LEU A 127 15.39 -3.12 3.28
CA LEU A 127 14.28 -3.97 2.85
C LEU A 127 13.99 -5.07 3.86
N ALA A 128 15.03 -5.72 4.39
CA ALA A 128 14.90 -6.76 5.41
C ALA A 128 14.26 -6.21 6.69
N GLY A 129 14.66 -5.04 7.19
CA GLY A 129 14.09 -4.42 8.39
C GLY A 129 12.61 -4.11 8.23
N VAL A 130 12.22 -3.51 7.08
CA VAL A 130 10.82 -3.21 6.76
C VAL A 130 10.00 -4.50 6.63
N LEU A 131 10.50 -5.51 5.90
CA LEU A 131 9.81 -6.80 5.74
C LEU A 131 9.74 -7.61 7.04
N PHE A 132 10.78 -7.56 7.86
CA PHE A 132 10.86 -8.27 9.13
C PHE A 132 9.77 -7.79 10.08
N ASN A 133 9.54 -6.47 10.16
CA ASN A 133 8.45 -5.92 10.96
C ASN A 133 7.09 -6.50 10.56
N PHE A 134 6.81 -6.59 9.25
CA PHE A 134 5.58 -7.22 8.75
C PHE A 134 5.51 -8.72 9.08
N GLY A 135 6.63 -9.43 8.94
CA GLY A 135 6.71 -10.84 9.32
C GLY A 135 6.37 -11.05 10.79
N VAL A 136 6.97 -10.27 11.69
CA VAL A 136 6.71 -10.32 13.14
C VAL A 136 5.25 -9.98 13.45
N GLN A 137 4.69 -8.93 12.85
CA GLN A 137 3.27 -8.59 13.05
C GLN A 137 2.33 -9.71 12.63
N ALA A 138 2.66 -10.47 11.58
CA ALA A 138 1.87 -11.64 11.19
C ALA A 138 1.87 -12.73 12.28
N PHE A 139 2.99 -12.98 12.95
CA PHE A 139 3.05 -13.91 14.09
C PHE A 139 2.31 -13.40 15.32
N VAL A 140 2.36 -12.09 15.60
CA VAL A 140 1.57 -11.49 16.68
C VAL A 140 0.08 -11.70 16.43
N ALA A 141 -0.40 -11.57 15.19
CA ALA A 141 -1.79 -11.81 14.83
C ALA A 141 -2.25 -13.28 15.02
N ILE A 142 -1.32 -14.25 15.05
CA ILE A 142 -1.66 -15.65 15.37
C ILE A 142 -2.16 -15.76 16.80
N GLN A 143 -1.66 -14.95 17.74
CA GLN A 143 -2.09 -15.01 19.14
C GLN A 143 -3.56 -14.65 19.30
N SER A 144 -4.07 -13.69 18.52
CA SER A 144 -5.47 -13.26 18.57
C SER A 144 -6.41 -14.16 17.77
N SER A 145 -5.94 -14.80 16.69
CA SER A 145 -6.81 -15.59 15.81
C SER A 145 -6.04 -16.69 15.07
N PRO A 146 -5.58 -17.73 15.79
CA PRO A 146 -4.62 -18.70 15.26
C PRO A 146 -5.20 -19.47 14.07
N ALA A 147 -6.44 -19.95 14.18
CA ALA A 147 -7.10 -20.68 13.10
C ALA A 147 -7.26 -19.83 11.82
N LEU A 148 -7.56 -18.53 11.95
CA LEU A 148 -7.72 -17.65 10.78
C LEU A 148 -6.39 -17.48 10.05
N VAL A 149 -5.36 -17.08 10.80
CA VAL A 149 -4.04 -16.77 10.22
C VAL A 149 -3.42 -18.02 9.61
N LEU A 150 -3.51 -19.17 10.27
CA LEU A 150 -3.01 -20.43 9.74
C LEU A 150 -3.75 -20.86 8.46
N CYS A 151 -5.08 -20.75 8.41
CA CYS A 151 -5.83 -21.07 7.19
C CYS A 151 -5.45 -20.15 6.02
N VAL A 152 -5.34 -18.84 6.25
CA VAL A 152 -4.93 -17.88 5.21
C VAL A 152 -3.48 -18.14 4.75
N LEU A 153 -2.59 -18.48 5.68
CA LEU A 153 -1.19 -18.78 5.37
C LEU A 153 -1.06 -20.10 4.59
N LEU A 154 -1.79 -21.15 4.98
CA LEU A 154 -1.84 -22.41 4.24
C LEU A 154 -2.43 -22.21 2.83
N ALA A 155 -3.51 -21.43 2.73
CA ALA A 155 -4.10 -21.07 1.45
C ALA A 155 -3.10 -20.33 0.54
N PHE A 156 -2.36 -19.38 1.11
CA PHE A 156 -1.31 -18.67 0.38
C PHE A 156 -0.19 -19.62 -0.06
N LEU A 157 0.29 -20.51 0.81
CA LEU A 157 1.37 -21.45 0.48
C LEU A 157 0.96 -22.47 -0.58
N LEU A 158 -0.24 -23.05 -0.45
CA LEU A 158 -0.80 -23.96 -1.45
C LEU A 158 -1.08 -23.23 -2.76
N GLY A 159 -1.66 -22.03 -2.70
CA GLY A 159 -1.87 -21.17 -3.86
C GLY A 159 -0.55 -20.80 -4.54
N LYS A 160 0.50 -20.50 -3.78
CA LYS A 160 1.83 -20.20 -4.32
C LYS A 160 2.43 -21.40 -5.07
N ARG A 161 2.13 -22.62 -4.64
CA ARG A 161 2.60 -23.84 -5.31
C ARG A 161 1.76 -24.21 -6.54
N LEU A 162 0.43 -24.11 -6.45
CA LEU A 162 -0.49 -24.57 -7.49
C LEU A 162 -0.75 -23.51 -8.56
N ALA A 163 -0.85 -22.26 -8.16
CA ALA A 163 -1.20 -21.15 -9.04
C ALA A 163 -0.61 -19.82 -8.53
N PRO A 164 0.72 -19.61 -8.67
CA PRO A 164 1.44 -18.46 -8.09
C PRO A 164 0.79 -17.10 -8.41
N ARG A 165 0.21 -16.97 -9.60
CA ARG A 165 -0.47 -15.76 -10.08
C ARG A 165 -1.72 -15.39 -9.25
N TYR A 166 -2.38 -16.35 -8.63
CA TYR A 166 -3.63 -16.16 -7.88
C TYR A 166 -3.45 -16.35 -6.36
N ALA A 167 -2.25 -16.69 -5.89
CA ALA A 167 -2.00 -17.04 -4.49
C ALA A 167 -2.48 -15.97 -3.50
N THR A 168 -2.14 -14.69 -3.76
CA THR A 168 -2.58 -13.57 -2.93
C THR A 168 -4.09 -13.36 -3.00
N ALA A 169 -4.69 -13.48 -4.19
CA ALA A 169 -6.14 -13.33 -4.37
C ALA A 169 -6.91 -14.41 -3.61
N LEU A 170 -6.46 -15.67 -3.70
CA LEU A 170 -7.04 -16.80 -2.96
C LEU A 170 -6.90 -16.62 -1.45
N ALA A 171 -5.73 -16.19 -0.98
CA ALA A 171 -5.49 -15.95 0.44
C ALA A 171 -6.43 -14.88 1.02
N VAL A 172 -6.60 -13.75 0.32
CA VAL A 172 -7.53 -12.69 0.73
C VAL A 172 -8.97 -13.16 0.65
N ALA A 173 -9.37 -13.86 -0.41
CA ALA A 173 -10.73 -14.38 -0.56
C ALA A 173 -11.10 -15.37 0.54
N LEU A 174 -10.20 -16.28 0.89
CA LEU A 174 -10.41 -17.22 1.99
C LEU A 174 -10.41 -16.52 3.35
N GLY A 175 -9.53 -15.55 3.56
CA GLY A 175 -9.55 -14.72 4.77
C GLY A 175 -10.89 -14.00 4.94
N ALA A 176 -11.39 -13.36 3.88
CA ALA A 176 -12.69 -12.71 3.88
C ALA A 176 -13.82 -13.70 4.16
N ALA A 177 -13.84 -14.86 3.48
CA ALA A 177 -14.87 -15.88 3.69
C ALA A 177 -14.91 -16.40 5.14
N LEU A 178 -13.74 -16.61 5.76
CA LEU A 178 -13.65 -17.05 7.16
C LEU A 178 -14.14 -15.98 8.15
N VAL A 179 -13.82 -14.70 7.92
CA VAL A 179 -14.33 -13.61 8.76
C VAL A 179 -15.85 -13.47 8.62
N LEU A 180 -16.35 -13.50 7.37
CA LEU A 180 -17.79 -13.42 7.09
C LEU A 180 -18.56 -14.59 7.70
N GLY A 181 -18.02 -15.80 7.64
CA GLY A 181 -18.64 -17.00 8.21
C GLY A 181 -18.64 -17.04 9.74
N ARG A 182 -17.78 -16.26 10.42
CA ARG A 182 -17.75 -16.16 11.90
C ARG A 182 -18.79 -15.19 12.46
N GLY A 183 -19.37 -14.32 11.64
CA GLY A 183 -20.33 -13.30 12.09
C GLY A 183 -19.71 -12.12 12.84
N ASP A 184 -18.39 -12.09 13.04
CA ASP A 184 -17.61 -10.96 13.60
C ASP A 184 -17.39 -9.86 12.55
N ASN A 185 -18.43 -9.51 11.80
CA ASN A 185 -18.34 -8.59 10.69
C ASN A 185 -19.23 -7.36 10.90
N HIS A 186 -18.61 -6.17 10.87
CA HIS A 186 -19.33 -4.90 10.93
C HIS A 186 -20.02 -4.53 9.59
N LEU A 187 -20.52 -5.53 8.83
CA LEU A 187 -21.13 -5.29 7.51
C LEU A 187 -22.38 -4.42 7.59
N ALA A 188 -23.12 -4.47 8.70
CA ALA A 188 -24.30 -3.64 8.92
C ALA A 188 -23.99 -2.13 8.96
N GLN A 189 -22.73 -1.75 9.20
CA GLN A 189 -22.27 -0.36 9.23
C GLN A 189 -21.65 0.09 7.89
N VAL A 190 -21.63 -0.79 6.88
CA VAL A 190 -21.07 -0.48 5.56
C VAL A 190 -22.09 0.31 4.76
N ALA A 191 -21.97 1.63 4.79
CA ALA A 191 -22.67 2.51 3.87
C ALA A 191 -21.85 2.68 2.59
N LEU A 192 -22.43 2.28 1.46
CA LEU A 192 -21.86 2.60 0.14
C LEU A 192 -21.91 4.11 -0.07
N SER A 193 -20.73 4.73 -0.01
CA SER A 193 -20.56 6.15 -0.27
C SER A 193 -19.37 6.34 -1.21
N VAL A 194 -19.47 7.33 -2.08
CA VAL A 194 -18.37 7.69 -2.97
C VAL A 194 -17.32 8.40 -2.13
N ALA A 195 -16.10 7.84 -2.10
CA ALA A 195 -14.96 8.49 -1.48
C ALA A 195 -14.75 9.87 -2.12
N ARG A 196 -14.79 10.92 -1.31
CA ARG A 196 -14.57 12.30 -1.76
C ARG A 196 -13.16 12.74 -1.37
N PRO A 197 -12.43 13.40 -2.28
CA PRO A 197 -11.15 14.01 -1.91
C PRO A 197 -11.40 15.13 -0.92
N VAL A 198 -10.80 15.02 0.26
CA VAL A 198 -10.71 16.08 1.25
C VAL A 198 -9.35 16.72 1.13
N PHE A 199 -9.33 18.03 0.90
CA PHE A 199 -8.08 18.78 0.86
C PHE A 199 -7.51 18.94 2.27
N ILE A 200 -6.27 18.49 2.45
CA ILE A 200 -5.52 18.64 3.71
C ILE A 200 -4.42 19.65 3.44
N ALA A 201 -4.56 20.86 3.99
CA ALA A 201 -3.53 21.89 3.87
C ALA A 201 -2.26 21.44 4.61
N PRO A 202 -1.06 21.58 4.02
CA PRO A 202 0.18 21.25 4.70
C PRO A 202 0.47 22.24 5.81
N GLU A 203 1.00 21.72 6.92
CA GLU A 203 1.59 22.53 7.99
C GLU A 203 3.10 22.31 7.99
N TRP A 204 3.85 23.38 8.21
CA TRP A 204 5.32 23.36 8.17
C TRP A 204 5.87 23.48 9.58
N SER A 205 6.54 22.42 10.05
CA SER A 205 7.33 22.42 11.28
C SER A 205 8.79 22.13 10.94
N TRP A 206 9.70 22.84 11.60
CA TRP A 206 11.14 22.57 11.56
C TRP A 206 11.62 21.76 12.78
N HIS A 207 10.70 21.41 13.67
CA HIS A 207 10.91 20.66 14.91
C HIS A 207 10.45 19.21 14.76
#